data_AF-A0A8J4XYL3-F1
#
_entry.id   AF-A0A8J4XYL3-F1
#
_cell.length_a   1.000
_cell.length_b   1.000
_cell.length_c   1.000
_cell.angle_alpha   90.00
_cell.angle_beta   90.00
_cell.angle_gamma   90.00
#
_symmetry.space_group_name_H-M   'P 1'
#
loop_
_entity.id
_entity.type
_entity.pdbx_description
1 polymer ?
#
loop_
_entity_poly.entity_id
_entity_poly.type
_entity_poly.pdbx_seq_one_letter_code
_entity_poly.pdbx_strand_id
1 'polypeptide(L)'
;MKDMMKFKRTDPEIAQAVLQKLENHKWYLTQEVVPFALFGSRLSDKEKQDIADKLHATEKPDSFRRGKPMFPQVTAKTTLDDLVGPESHLLLDTLGIEYDWLLQPVADMAKE
;
A
#
# COMPACT_ATOMS: atom_id res chain seq x y z
N MET A 1 -12.39 2.72 -10.04
CA MET A 1 -11.85 3.67 -11.05
C MET A 1 -12.39 3.42 -12.46
N LYS A 2 -12.38 2.17 -12.97
CA LYS A 2 -12.87 1.84 -14.34
C LYS A 2 -14.30 2.31 -14.61
N ASP A 3 -15.22 2.12 -13.67
CA ASP A 3 -16.62 2.53 -13.87
C ASP A 3 -16.80 4.05 -13.81
N MET A 4 -16.02 4.75 -13.00
CA MET A 4 -16.00 6.22 -12.98
C MET A 4 -15.49 6.78 -14.33
N MET A 5 -14.49 6.13 -14.94
CA MET A 5 -14.01 6.51 -16.28
C MET A 5 -15.05 6.27 -17.37
N LYS A 6 -15.93 5.27 -17.22
CA LYS A 6 -17.09 5.09 -18.10
C LYS A 6 -18.14 6.17 -17.85
N PHE A 7 -18.46 6.45 -16.59
CA PHE A 7 -19.44 7.46 -16.18
C PHE A 7 -19.07 8.88 -16.63
N LYS A 8 -17.77 9.19 -16.73
CA LYS A 8 -17.26 10.46 -17.29
C LYS A 8 -17.81 10.79 -18.68
N ARG A 9 -18.23 9.80 -19.47
CA ARG A 9 -18.88 10.01 -20.78
C ARG A 9 -20.31 10.56 -20.66
N THR A 10 -20.98 10.31 -19.53
CA THR A 10 -22.33 10.76 -19.22
C THR A 10 -22.32 12.12 -18.53
N ASP A 11 -21.52 12.26 -17.48
CA ASP A 11 -21.36 13.51 -16.74
C ASP A 11 -19.87 13.74 -16.40
N PRO A 12 -19.17 14.57 -17.19
CA PRO A 12 -17.75 14.79 -16.98
C PRO A 12 -17.45 15.62 -15.74
N GLU A 13 -18.36 16.49 -15.31
CA GLU A 13 -18.14 17.40 -14.18
C GLU A 13 -18.20 16.63 -12.86
N ILE A 14 -19.26 15.84 -12.65
CA ILE A 14 -19.39 14.98 -11.47
C ILE A 14 -18.26 13.96 -11.44
N ALA A 15 -17.96 13.32 -12.58
CA ALA A 15 -16.87 12.35 -12.64
C ALA A 15 -15.52 12.98 -12.25
N GLN A 16 -15.24 14.19 -12.72
CA GLN A 16 -14.02 14.91 -12.39
C GLN A 16 -13.94 15.24 -10.88
N ALA A 17 -15.04 15.72 -10.29
CA ALA A 17 -15.11 16.03 -8.87
C ALA A 17 -14.86 14.77 -8.00
N VAL A 18 -15.46 13.63 -8.37
CA VAL A 18 -15.25 12.36 -7.65
C VAL A 18 -13.82 11.86 -7.82
N LEU A 19 -13.26 11.91 -9.03
CA LEU A 19 -11.86 11.53 -9.25
C LEU A 19 -10.90 12.38 -8.41
N GLN A 20 -11.12 13.69 -8.35
CA GLN A 20 -10.32 14.59 -7.51
C GLN A 20 -10.48 14.30 -6.01
N LYS A 21 -11.67 13.84 -5.56
CA LYS A 21 -11.84 13.39 -4.18
C LYS A 21 -11.06 12.10 -3.91
N LEU A 22 -11.08 11.15 -4.83
CA LEU A 22 -10.32 9.89 -4.73
C LEU A 22 -8.81 10.12 -4.70
N GLU A 23 -8.30 11.12 -5.42
CA GLU A 23 -6.88 11.52 -5.36
C GLU A 23 -6.42 11.84 -3.93
N ASN A 24 -7.28 12.43 -3.10
CA ASN A 24 -6.97 12.72 -1.70
C ASN A 24 -6.88 11.47 -0.82
N HIS A 25 -7.37 10.32 -1.30
CA HIS A 25 -7.26 9.03 -0.60
C HIS A 25 -6.00 8.25 -0.97
N LYS A 26 -5.14 8.77 -1.86
CA LYS A 26 -3.83 8.18 -2.18
C LYS A 26 -2.88 8.11 -0.98
N TRP A 27 -3.17 8.83 0.10
CA TRP A 27 -2.47 8.70 1.38
C TRP A 27 -2.39 7.25 1.87
N TYR A 28 -3.42 6.44 1.65
CA TYR A 28 -3.41 5.03 2.06
C TYR A 28 -2.54 4.13 1.18
N LEU A 29 -2.02 4.68 0.07
CA LEU A 29 -1.28 3.95 -0.95
C LEU A 29 0.22 4.33 -0.94
N THR A 30 0.67 5.12 0.03
CA THR A 30 2.08 5.48 0.15
C THR A 30 2.89 4.31 0.70
N GLN A 31 4.20 4.30 0.44
CA GLN A 31 5.09 3.21 0.85
C GLN A 31 4.99 2.94 2.35
N GLU A 32 4.90 3.98 3.17
CA GLU A 32 4.83 3.93 4.63
C GLU A 32 3.55 3.23 5.14
N VAL A 33 2.46 3.30 4.36
CA VAL A 33 1.12 2.86 4.80
C VAL A 33 0.73 1.51 4.20
N VAL A 34 1.25 1.15 3.03
CA VAL A 34 0.96 -0.14 2.36
C VAL A 34 1.18 -1.37 3.26
N PRO A 35 2.24 -1.44 4.11
CA PRO A 35 2.45 -2.58 5.02
C PRO A 35 1.30 -2.84 6.00
N PHE A 36 0.47 -1.84 6.33
CA PHE A 36 -0.72 -2.08 7.17
C PHE A 36 -1.70 -3.09 6.55
N ALA A 37 -1.65 -3.28 5.23
CA ALA A 37 -2.50 -4.24 4.54
C ALA A 37 -2.23 -5.69 4.96
N LEU A 38 -1.04 -6.01 5.47
CA LEU A 38 -0.70 -7.33 6.02
C LEU A 38 -1.64 -7.73 7.18
N PHE A 39 -2.05 -6.75 7.98
CA PHE A 39 -2.93 -6.94 9.13
C PHE A 39 -4.43 -6.84 8.79
N GLY A 40 -4.77 -6.52 7.53
CA GLY A 40 -6.15 -6.38 7.10
C GLY A 40 -6.85 -7.71 6.85
N SER A 41 -8.15 -7.81 7.14
CA SER A 41 -8.95 -9.02 6.85
C SER A 41 -9.51 -9.07 5.41
N ARG A 42 -9.25 -8.03 4.60
CA ARG A 42 -9.83 -7.87 3.26
C ARG A 42 -8.93 -8.35 2.13
N LEU A 43 -7.64 -8.55 2.39
CA LEU A 43 -6.70 -9.11 1.42
C LEU A 43 -6.70 -10.63 1.54
N SER A 44 -6.57 -11.31 0.40
CA SER A 44 -6.26 -12.73 0.38
C SER A 44 -4.86 -13.01 0.92
N ASP A 45 -4.63 -14.22 1.42
CA ASP A 45 -3.30 -14.65 1.90
C ASP A 45 -2.24 -14.52 0.79
N LYS A 46 -2.63 -14.74 -0.47
CA LYS A 46 -1.74 -14.53 -1.63
C LYS A 46 -1.31 -13.07 -1.75
N GLU A 47 -2.23 -12.12 -1.71
CA GLU A 47 -1.89 -10.70 -1.85
C GLU A 47 -1.00 -10.22 -0.70
N LYS A 48 -1.25 -10.72 0.52
CA LYS A 48 -0.40 -10.45 1.67
C LYS A 48 0.99 -11.06 1.51
N GLN A 49 1.09 -12.28 0.99
CA GLN A 49 2.37 -12.92 0.73
C GLN A 49 3.16 -12.13 -0.32
N ASP A 50 2.50 -11.69 -1.40
CA ASP A 50 3.13 -10.88 -2.44
C ASP A 50 3.70 -9.55 -1.84
N ILE A 51 2.99 -8.91 -0.89
CA ILE A 51 3.50 -7.73 -0.15
C ILE A 51 4.68 -8.10 0.75
N ALA A 52 4.58 -9.18 1.53
CA ALA A 52 5.63 -9.61 2.46
C ALA A 52 6.92 -9.97 1.72
N ASP A 53 6.82 -10.74 0.63
CA ASP A 53 7.95 -11.13 -0.22
C ASP A 53 8.61 -9.89 -0.82
N LYS A 54 7.80 -8.94 -1.31
CA LYS A 54 8.31 -7.69 -1.88
C LYS A 54 8.99 -6.82 -0.85
N LEU A 55 8.43 -6.72 0.36
CA LEU A 55 9.02 -5.98 1.48
C LEU A 55 10.33 -6.63 1.91
N HIS A 56 10.36 -7.96 1.98
CA HIS A 56 11.56 -8.73 2.30
C HIS A 56 12.69 -8.52 1.27
N ALA A 57 12.34 -8.46 -0.02
CA ALA A 57 13.30 -8.21 -1.10
C ALA A 57 13.74 -6.74 -1.21
N THR A 58 13.07 -5.82 -0.52
CA THR A 58 13.38 -4.39 -0.55
C THR A 58 14.38 -4.05 0.55
N GLU A 59 15.49 -3.41 0.20
CA GLU A 59 16.51 -3.00 1.17
C GLU A 59 15.94 -1.98 2.17
N LYS A 60 16.17 -2.24 3.47
CA LYS A 60 15.81 -1.31 4.55
C LYS A 60 16.75 -0.10 4.49
N PRO A 61 16.24 1.14 4.44
CA PRO A 61 17.10 2.31 4.46
C PRO A 61 17.67 2.55 5.86
N ASP A 62 18.88 3.13 5.94
CA ASP A 62 19.52 3.53 7.21
C ASP A 62 18.71 4.59 7.99
N SER A 63 17.92 5.38 7.27
CA SER A 63 17.02 6.37 7.86
C SER A 63 15.80 6.59 6.97
N PHE A 64 14.67 6.87 7.63
CA PHE A 64 13.41 7.16 6.97
C PHE A 64 13.22 8.65 6.72
N ARG A 65 12.49 8.98 5.67
CA ARG A 65 12.15 10.37 5.38
C ARG A 65 11.20 10.94 6.41
N ARG A 66 11.46 12.19 6.79
CA ARG A 66 10.58 12.98 7.67
C ARG A 66 9.77 13.97 6.85
N GLY A 67 8.47 14.07 7.13
CA GLY A 67 7.60 15.09 6.54
C GLY A 67 6.43 14.51 5.76
N LYS A 68 5.97 15.23 4.72
CA LYS A 68 4.82 14.83 3.92
C LYS A 68 5.14 13.58 3.08
N PRO A 69 4.30 12.54 3.11
CA PRO A 69 4.47 11.37 2.26
C PRO A 69 4.49 11.71 0.78
N MET A 70 5.20 10.90 -0.01
CA MET A 70 5.12 10.98 -1.46
C MET A 70 3.95 10.14 -1.98
N PHE A 71 3.01 10.78 -2.66
CA PHE A 71 1.88 10.07 -3.25
C PHE A 71 2.33 9.30 -4.51
N PRO A 72 1.98 8.02 -4.61
CA PRO A 72 2.31 7.23 -5.79
C PRO A 72 1.46 7.64 -7.00
N GLN A 73 1.97 7.33 -8.18
CA GLN A 73 1.17 7.30 -9.40
C GLN A 73 0.53 5.92 -9.54
N VAL A 74 -0.77 5.85 -9.28
CA VAL A 74 -1.54 4.60 -9.34
C VAL A 74 -2.36 4.53 -10.62
N THR A 75 -2.37 3.35 -11.23
CA THR A 75 -3.18 3.05 -12.42
C THR A 75 -4.14 1.91 -12.11
N ALA A 76 -5.03 1.60 -13.05
CA ALA A 76 -5.94 0.46 -12.91
C ALA A 76 -5.25 -0.92 -12.93
N LYS A 77 -3.93 -0.97 -13.16
CA LYS A 77 -3.11 -2.19 -13.14
C LYS A 77 -2.24 -2.31 -11.88
N THR A 78 -2.13 -1.24 -11.11
CA THR A 78 -1.27 -1.20 -9.92
C THR A 78 -1.83 -2.13 -8.86
N THR A 79 -0.99 -3.05 -8.37
CA THR A 79 -1.26 -3.90 -7.20
C THR A 79 -0.68 -3.27 -5.93
N LEU A 80 -0.90 -3.87 -4.76
CA LEU A 80 -0.39 -3.31 -3.50
C LEU A 80 1.11 -3.55 -3.33
N ASP A 81 1.64 -4.68 -3.80
CA ASP A 81 3.07 -4.97 -3.80
C ASP A 81 3.86 -4.02 -4.73
N ASP A 82 3.27 -3.52 -5.82
CA ASP A 82 3.87 -2.47 -6.66
C ASP A 82 4.19 -1.18 -5.86
N LEU A 83 3.52 -0.96 -4.73
CA LEU A 83 3.64 0.23 -3.91
C LEU A 83 4.64 0.07 -2.75
N VAL A 84 5.26 -1.10 -2.62
CA VAL A 84 6.30 -1.35 -1.62
C VAL A 84 7.62 -0.73 -2.08
N GLY A 85 8.29 -0.03 -1.16
CA GLY A 85 9.61 0.54 -1.38
C GLY A 85 10.35 0.76 -0.06
N PRO A 86 11.52 1.42 -0.07
CA PRO A 86 12.36 1.53 1.12
C PRO A 86 11.64 2.11 2.35
N GLU A 87 10.72 3.06 2.16
CA GLU A 87 9.96 3.67 3.27
C GLU A 87 8.91 2.72 3.87
N SER A 88 8.62 1.58 3.22
CA SER A 88 7.72 0.55 3.76
C SER A 88 8.27 -0.14 5.01
N HIS A 89 9.57 -0.04 5.28
CA HIS A 89 10.14 -0.54 6.53
C HIS A 89 9.81 0.35 7.74
N LEU A 90 9.30 1.57 7.53
CA LEU A 90 9.02 2.53 8.61
C LEU A 90 8.07 1.97 9.65
N LEU A 91 7.02 1.26 9.21
CA LEU A 91 6.02 0.69 10.13
C LEU A 91 6.66 -0.36 11.05
N LEU A 92 7.40 -1.30 10.47
CA LEU A 92 8.04 -2.38 11.23
C LEU A 92 9.09 -1.82 12.20
N ASP A 93 9.89 -0.85 11.75
CA ASP A 93 10.88 -0.17 12.57
C ASP A 93 10.23 0.58 13.75
N THR A 94 9.12 1.28 13.49
CA THR A 94 8.37 2.02 14.52
C THR A 94 7.75 1.09 15.56
N LEU A 95 7.28 -0.08 15.13
CA LEU A 95 6.67 -1.07 16.02
C LEU A 95 7.69 -1.99 16.70
N GLY A 96 8.97 -1.91 16.32
CA GLY A 96 10.00 -2.83 16.81
C GLY A 96 9.77 -4.28 16.36
N ILE A 97 9.14 -4.48 15.21
CA ILE A 97 8.92 -5.81 14.63
C ILE A 97 10.21 -6.26 13.94
N GLU A 98 10.71 -7.42 14.34
CA GLU A 98 11.92 -8.01 13.78
C GLU A 98 11.70 -8.46 12.33
N TYR A 99 12.76 -8.39 11.52
CA TYR A 99 12.65 -8.64 10.08
C TYR A 99 12.27 -10.08 9.72
N ASP A 100 12.67 -11.03 10.56
CA ASP A 100 12.37 -12.46 10.40
C ASP A 100 10.86 -12.74 10.50
N TRP A 101 10.08 -11.82 11.09
CA TRP A 101 8.63 -11.91 11.11
C TRP A 101 8.02 -11.97 9.70
N LEU A 102 8.64 -11.29 8.72
CA LEU A 102 8.20 -11.33 7.32
C LEU A 102 8.41 -12.68 6.65
N LEU A 103 9.26 -13.55 7.21
CA LEU A 103 9.54 -14.89 6.69
C LEU A 103 8.53 -15.93 7.19
N GLN A 104 7.68 -15.57 8.15
CA GLN A 104 6.66 -16.47 8.66
C GLN A 104 5.52 -16.64 7.65
N PRO A 105 4.79 -17.76 7.67
CA PRO A 105 3.58 -17.88 6.88
C PRO A 105 2.59 -16.75 7.23
N VAL A 106 1.97 -16.13 6.22
CA VAL A 106 0.98 -15.06 6.42
C VAL A 106 -0.15 -15.46 7.37
N ALA A 107 -0.54 -16.74 7.40
CA ALA A 107 -1.55 -17.28 8.30
C ALA A 107 -1.19 -17.14 9.80
N ASP A 108 0.10 -16.98 10.11
CA ASP A 108 0.63 -16.87 11.47
C ASP A 108 0.92 -15.41 11.86
N MET A 109 1.06 -14.50 10.89
CA MET A 109 1.30 -13.06 11.10
C MET A 109 0.17 -12.32 11.83
N ALA A 110 -1.07 -12.83 11.81
CA ALA A 110 -2.23 -12.16 12.41
C ALA A 110 -2.60 -12.68 13.82
N LYS A 111 -1.74 -13.51 14.43
CA LYS A 111 -2.01 -14.19 15.72
C LYS A 111 -1.35 -13.55 16.93
N GLU A 112 -0.61 -12.46 16.75
CA GLU A 112 0.03 -11.66 17.82
C GLU A 112 -0.75 -10.35 18.07
#